data_AF-A0A4U8UZY6-F1
#
_entry.id   AF-A0A4U8UZY6-F1
#
_cell.length_a   1.000
_cell.length_b   1.000
_cell.length_c   1.000
_cell.angle_alpha   90.00
_cell.angle_beta   90.00
_cell.angle_gamma   90.00
#
_symmetry.space_group_name_H-M   'P 1'
#
loop_
_entity.id
_entity.type
_entity.pdbx_description
1 polymer ?
#
loop_
_entity_poly.entity_id
_entity_poly.type
_entity_poly.pdbx_seq_one_letter_code
_entity_poly.pdbx_strand_id
1 'polypeptide(L)'
;MTRAPQIKLLFAFACWTFQMETVFLLSSVQRVTSDFGVSQTSRAFRNRPSKFIIGGKNVNSRSAWPWQARIQYRSKETGDFNLCGGTLISERHIMTAAHCTSDIQADPNNIVMMGLVSMHQQDAYKQDFQFAKVTTHPDYGRPNKFHADIGIIEVKTARVSNDQSSTAQTNALIERQR
;
A
#
# COMPACT_ATOMS: atom_id res chain seq x y z
N MET A 1 20.05 56.07 -38.19
CA MET A 1 21.44 55.54 -38.13
C MET A 1 21.47 54.54 -36.99
N THR A 2 21.72 53.24 -37.11
CA THR A 2 22.21 52.36 -38.17
C THR A 2 21.75 50.92 -37.84
N ARG A 3 21.53 50.15 -38.92
CA ARG A 3 21.10 48.74 -39.05
C ARG A 3 21.92 47.71 -38.23
N ALA A 4 21.21 46.64 -37.76
CA ALA A 4 21.37 45.17 -37.98
C ALA A 4 22.79 44.57 -38.22
N PRO A 5 23.09 43.27 -37.95
CA PRO A 5 22.26 42.06 -38.20
C PRO A 5 22.31 40.97 -37.09
N GLN A 6 21.35 40.06 -36.87
CA GLN A 6 20.75 38.98 -37.67
C GLN A 6 21.75 37.94 -38.22
N ILE A 7 21.94 36.83 -37.50
CA ILE A 7 22.57 35.60 -38.02
C ILE A 7 21.49 34.52 -38.14
N LYS A 8 21.22 34.18 -39.39
CA LYS A 8 20.49 32.98 -39.85
C LYS A 8 21.52 31.87 -40.05
N LEU A 9 21.22 30.64 -39.63
CA LEU A 9 21.89 29.42 -40.09
C LEU A 9 20.87 28.28 -40.04
N LEU A 10 20.15 28.06 -41.14
CA LEU A 10 20.37 27.05 -42.19
C LEU A 10 19.63 25.73 -41.91
N PHE A 11 18.65 25.50 -42.79
CA PHE A 11 17.93 24.26 -43.03
C PHE A 11 18.86 23.14 -43.48
N ALA A 12 18.60 21.92 -43.02
CA ALA A 12 18.98 20.70 -43.73
C ALA A 12 17.86 19.65 -43.59
N PHE A 13 16.96 19.64 -44.57
CA PHE A 13 16.10 18.48 -44.86
C PHE A 13 16.97 17.42 -45.55
N ALA A 14 17.20 16.29 -44.89
CA ALA A 14 17.80 15.12 -45.52
C ALA A 14 16.72 14.05 -45.72
N CYS A 15 16.30 13.98 -46.97
CA CYS A 15 15.58 12.91 -47.65
C CYS A 15 16.16 11.53 -47.32
N TRP A 16 15.37 10.65 -46.71
CA TRP A 16 15.54 9.20 -46.80
C TRP A 16 14.18 8.57 -47.09
N THR A 17 13.77 8.62 -48.35
CA THR A 17 12.88 7.61 -48.94
C THR A 17 13.75 6.51 -49.51
N PHE A 18 13.63 5.27 -49.03
CA PHE A 18 13.97 4.11 -49.86
C PHE A 18 13.13 2.90 -49.46
N GLN A 19 12.22 2.58 -50.38
CA GLN A 19 11.40 1.40 -50.46
C GLN A 19 12.27 0.23 -50.94
N MET A 20 12.16 -0.95 -50.35
CA MET A 20 12.32 -2.22 -51.07
C MET A 20 11.64 -3.36 -50.31
N GLU A 21 10.72 -4.00 -51.02
CA GLU A 21 10.10 -5.29 -50.73
C GLU A 21 11.08 -6.45 -50.95
N THR A 22 10.55 -7.67 -50.76
CA THR A 22 11.00 -9.00 -51.20
C THR A 22 11.77 -9.83 -50.17
N VAL A 23 11.55 -11.13 -49.99
CA VAL A 23 10.61 -12.13 -50.52
C VAL A 23 10.70 -13.32 -49.56
N PHE A 24 9.56 -13.98 -49.33
CA PHE A 24 9.45 -15.30 -48.71
C PHE A 24 10.25 -16.37 -49.47
N LEU A 25 11.08 -17.17 -48.78
CA LEU A 25 11.35 -18.54 -49.23
C LEU A 25 11.37 -19.54 -48.07
N LEU A 26 10.48 -20.51 -48.22
CA LEU A 26 10.36 -21.77 -47.49
C LEU A 26 11.63 -22.61 -47.62
N SER A 27 11.98 -23.36 -46.57
CA SER A 27 12.03 -24.82 -46.68
C SER A 27 12.44 -25.46 -45.35
N SER A 28 11.65 -26.47 -45.03
CA SER A 28 11.71 -27.38 -43.90
C SER A 28 13.02 -28.17 -43.90
N VAL A 29 13.72 -28.17 -42.77
CA VAL A 29 14.63 -29.26 -42.44
C VAL A 29 14.29 -29.74 -41.04
N GLN A 30 13.41 -30.74 -40.98
CA GLN A 30 13.24 -31.57 -39.79
C GLN A 30 14.44 -32.51 -39.72
N ARG A 31 15.31 -32.33 -38.73
CA ARG A 31 16.24 -33.39 -38.32
C ARG A 31 15.54 -34.27 -37.30
N VAL A 32 15.23 -35.49 -37.73
CA VAL A 32 14.93 -36.62 -36.87
C VAL A 32 16.24 -37.02 -36.19
N THR A 33 16.35 -36.84 -34.88
CA THR A 33 17.35 -37.54 -34.07
C THR A 33 16.64 -38.61 -33.29
N SER A 34 16.98 -39.85 -33.62
CA SER A 34 16.61 -41.09 -32.94
C SER A 34 17.06 -41.10 -31.48
N ASP A 35 16.16 -41.61 -30.65
CA ASP A 35 16.30 -42.14 -29.28
C ASP A 35 17.62 -41.96 -28.53
N PHE A 36 17.54 -41.19 -27.44
CA PHE A 36 18.13 -41.57 -26.17
C PHE A 36 17.07 -41.39 -25.08
N GLY A 37 16.63 -42.50 -24.49
CA GLY A 37 15.73 -42.49 -23.35
C GLY A 37 16.38 -41.82 -22.15
N VAL A 38 15.97 -40.59 -21.87
CA VAL A 38 16.11 -40.01 -20.53
C VAL A 38 14.80 -40.29 -19.80
N SER A 39 14.87 -41.18 -18.82
CA SER A 39 13.85 -41.27 -17.76
C SER A 39 13.80 -39.92 -17.05
N GLN A 40 12.94 -39.00 -17.52
CA GLN A 40 12.63 -37.80 -16.77
C GLN A 40 11.67 -38.19 -15.65
N THR A 41 12.23 -38.75 -14.57
CA THR A 41 11.66 -38.63 -13.23
C THR A 41 11.77 -37.18 -12.80
N SER A 42 10.93 -36.34 -13.38
CA SER A 42 10.42 -35.16 -12.71
C SER A 42 9.15 -34.81 -13.42
N ARG A 43 8.00 -35.14 -12.80
CA ARG A 43 6.90 -34.18 -12.80
C ARG A 43 7.51 -32.89 -12.27
N ALA A 44 8.07 -32.08 -13.18
CA ALA A 44 8.18 -30.67 -12.99
C ALA A 44 6.72 -30.22 -12.91
N PHE A 45 6.16 -30.30 -11.70
CA PHE A 45 5.00 -29.56 -11.29
C PHE A 45 5.43 -28.12 -11.48
N ARG A 46 5.28 -27.62 -12.70
CA ARG A 46 5.43 -26.21 -13.00
C ARG A 46 4.28 -25.59 -12.23
N ASN A 47 4.55 -25.19 -11.00
CA ASN A 47 3.71 -24.25 -10.27
C ASN A 47 3.76 -22.94 -11.06
N ARG A 48 3.04 -22.91 -12.18
CA ARG A 48 2.65 -21.68 -12.83
C ARG A 48 1.64 -21.07 -11.86
N PRO A 49 1.97 -19.94 -11.19
CA PRO A 49 0.97 -19.26 -10.39
C PRO A 49 -0.25 -19.04 -11.29
N SER A 50 -1.39 -19.54 -10.84
CA SER A 50 -2.59 -19.50 -11.65
C SER A 50 -3.02 -18.04 -11.82
N LYS A 51 -3.46 -17.66 -13.03
CA LYS A 51 -3.94 -16.30 -13.31
C LYS A 51 -5.33 -16.03 -12.69
N PHE A 52 -5.74 -16.81 -11.68
CA PHE A 52 -7.10 -16.81 -11.17
C PHE A 52 -7.24 -15.89 -9.96
N ILE A 53 -8.42 -15.29 -9.84
CA ILE A 53 -8.84 -14.54 -8.67
C ILE A 53 -9.09 -15.55 -7.54
N ILE A 54 -8.28 -15.48 -6.49
CA ILE A 54 -8.49 -16.22 -5.26
C ILE A 54 -9.23 -15.25 -4.33
N GLY A 55 -10.53 -15.43 -4.15
CA GLY A 55 -11.37 -14.50 -3.38
C GLY A 55 -10.93 -14.32 -1.91
N GLY A 56 -11.59 -13.39 -1.22
CA GLY A 56 -11.32 -13.13 0.20
C GLY A 56 -11.73 -14.29 1.12
N LYS A 57 -11.06 -14.41 2.27
CA LYS A 57 -11.40 -15.36 3.34
C LYS A 57 -11.37 -14.64 4.68
N ASN A 58 -12.26 -15.05 5.59
CA ASN A 58 -12.25 -14.56 6.96
C ASN A 58 -10.96 -14.96 7.67
N VAL A 59 -10.40 -14.05 8.44
CA VAL A 59 -9.25 -14.29 9.29
C VAL A 59 -9.77 -14.60 10.69
N ASN A 60 -9.52 -15.82 11.17
CA ASN A 60 -9.98 -16.25 12.50
C ASN A 60 -8.88 -16.10 13.57
N SER A 61 -7.63 -15.87 13.16
CA SER A 61 -6.48 -15.72 14.06
C SER A 61 -6.17 -14.25 14.30
N ARG A 62 -6.18 -13.83 15.57
CA ARG A 62 -5.76 -12.48 15.98
C ARG A 62 -4.32 -12.15 15.60
N SER A 63 -3.45 -13.16 15.64
CA SER A 63 -2.03 -12.98 15.36
C SER A 63 -1.67 -12.87 13.89
N ALA A 64 -2.65 -12.96 12.97
CA ALA A 64 -2.39 -12.88 11.55
C ALA A 64 -1.98 -11.47 11.10
N TRP A 65 -2.63 -10.43 11.65
CA TRP A 65 -2.41 -9.02 11.28
C TRP A 65 -2.38 -8.11 12.52
N PRO A 66 -1.42 -8.30 13.43
CA PRO A 66 -1.38 -7.61 14.71
C PRO A 66 -1.24 -6.08 14.60
N TRP A 67 -0.78 -5.57 13.47
CA TRP A 67 -0.64 -4.15 13.18
C TRP A 67 -1.92 -3.47 12.67
N GLN A 68 -3.00 -4.22 12.44
CA GLN A 68 -4.25 -3.66 11.94
C GLN A 68 -4.90 -2.74 12.99
N ALA A 69 -5.12 -1.48 12.61
CA ALA A 69 -5.79 -0.50 13.42
C ALA A 69 -7.11 -0.04 12.78
N ARG A 70 -8.13 0.14 13.61
CA ARG A 70 -9.38 0.82 13.26
C ARG A 70 -9.36 2.21 13.88
N ILE A 71 -9.56 3.23 13.06
CA ILE A 71 -9.58 4.63 13.48
C ILE A 71 -11.03 5.10 13.42
N GLN A 72 -11.55 5.62 14.53
CA GLN A 72 -12.87 6.26 14.59
C GLN A 72 -12.70 7.71 15.02
N TYR A 73 -13.28 8.64 14.26
CA TYR A 73 -13.09 10.07 14.50
C TYR A 73 -14.33 10.87 14.14
N ARG A 74 -14.50 12.05 14.75
CA ARG A 74 -15.50 13.03 14.33
C ARG A 74 -15.01 13.82 13.11
N SER A 75 -15.81 13.83 12.04
CA SER A 75 -15.55 14.59 10.82
C SER A 75 -15.64 16.09 11.07
N LYS A 76 -14.70 16.86 10.52
CA LYS A 76 -14.80 18.34 10.48
C LYS A 76 -15.87 18.79 9.50
N GLU A 77 -16.03 18.06 8.40
CA GLU A 77 -16.94 18.41 7.31
C GLU A 77 -18.40 18.13 7.66
N THR A 78 -18.70 16.93 8.17
CA THR A 78 -20.09 16.51 8.44
C THR A 78 -20.48 16.62 9.91
N GLY A 79 -19.51 16.58 10.81
CA GLY A 79 -19.75 16.45 12.26
C GLY A 79 -20.12 15.03 12.70
N ASP A 80 -20.25 14.06 11.80
CA ASP A 80 -20.55 12.66 12.14
C ASP A 80 -19.30 11.85 12.50
N PHE A 81 -19.48 10.64 13.02
CA PHE A 81 -18.37 9.71 13.23
C PHE A 81 -18.04 8.94 11.93
N ASN A 82 -16.80 9.09 11.48
CA ASN A 82 -16.22 8.36 10.35
C ASN A 82 -15.27 7.26 10.81
N LEU A 83 -14.99 6.33 9.90
CA LEU A 83 -14.11 5.18 10.12
C LEU A 83 -13.01 5.13 9.06
N CYS A 84 -11.78 4.89 9.50
CA CYS A 84 -10.63 4.61 8.64
C CYS A 84 -9.85 3.39 9.14
N GLY A 85 -9.04 2.80 8.25
CA GLY A 85 -8.03 1.83 8.62
C GLY A 85 -6.69 2.51 8.95
N GLY A 86 -5.82 1.79 9.65
CA GLY A 86 -4.46 2.21 9.91
C GLY A 86 -3.53 1.03 10.15
N THR A 87 -2.23 1.32 10.21
CA THR A 87 -1.17 0.35 10.46
C THR A 87 -0.28 0.84 11.60
N LEU A 88 -0.09 0.01 12.62
CA LEU A 88 0.88 0.27 13.69
C LEU A 88 2.31 0.20 13.12
N ILE A 89 3.03 1.32 13.15
CA ILE A 89 4.42 1.41 12.65
C ILE A 89 5.45 1.59 13.78
N SER A 90 5.00 1.88 15.00
CA SER A 90 5.80 1.92 16.22
C SER A 90 4.87 1.82 17.44
N GLU A 91 5.39 1.80 18.66
CA GLU A 91 4.61 1.69 19.91
C GLU A 91 3.49 2.74 20.03
N ARG A 92 3.63 3.89 19.36
CA ARG A 92 2.70 5.02 19.52
C ARG A 92 2.25 5.67 18.21
N HIS A 93 2.70 5.16 17.07
CA HIS A 93 2.38 5.78 15.78
C HIS A 93 1.60 4.83 14.89
N ILE A 94 0.46 5.34 14.41
CA ILE A 94 -0.41 4.69 13.44
C ILE A 94 -0.28 5.44 12.13
N MET A 95 0.15 4.72 11.09
CA MET A 95 0.14 5.22 9.71
C MET A 95 -1.24 5.01 9.11
N THR A 96 -1.76 6.02 8.43
CA THR A 96 -3.07 6.00 7.74
C THR A 96 -3.00 6.93 6.53
N ALA A 97 -4.15 7.17 5.88
CA ALA A 97 -4.26 8.09 4.76
C ALA A 97 -4.41 9.55 5.23
N ALA A 98 -3.90 10.49 4.43
CA ALA A 98 -4.04 11.92 4.71
C ALA A 98 -5.50 12.38 4.61
N HIS A 99 -6.30 11.78 3.72
CA HIS A 99 -7.72 12.11 3.61
C HIS A 99 -8.51 11.75 4.87
N CYS A 100 -8.06 10.75 5.64
CA CYS A 100 -8.58 10.48 6.97
C CYS A 100 -8.14 11.60 7.91
N THR A 101 -6.84 11.93 7.95
CA THR A 101 -6.31 12.88 8.94
C THR A 101 -6.71 14.33 8.72
N SER A 102 -6.93 14.75 7.47
CA SER A 102 -7.37 16.10 7.13
C SER A 102 -8.76 16.42 7.69
N ASP A 103 -9.64 15.43 7.72
CA ASP A 103 -11.04 15.58 8.17
C ASP A 103 -11.24 15.30 9.68
N ILE A 104 -10.18 15.04 10.46
CA ILE A 104 -10.33 14.78 11.90
C ILE A 104 -10.58 16.08 12.66
N GLN A 105 -11.76 16.23 13.26
CA GLN A 105 -12.05 17.28 14.25
C GLN A 105 -11.39 16.94 15.59
N ALA A 106 -10.96 17.96 16.33
CA ALA A 106 -10.48 17.76 17.70
C ALA A 106 -11.66 17.38 18.61
N ASP A 107 -11.80 16.09 18.92
CA ASP A 107 -12.85 15.54 19.77
C ASP A 107 -12.23 14.50 20.75
N PRO A 108 -12.52 14.57 22.06
CA PRO A 108 -12.03 13.59 23.05
C PRO A 108 -12.55 12.15 22.81
N ASN A 109 -13.59 11.97 22.00
CA ASN A 109 -14.17 10.68 21.63
C ASN A 109 -13.48 10.02 20.42
N ASN A 110 -12.50 10.69 19.81
CA ASN A 110 -11.68 10.09 18.77
C ASN A 110 -10.81 8.97 19.35
N ILE A 111 -10.83 7.80 18.70
CA ILE A 111 -10.23 6.59 19.26
C ILE A 111 -9.63 5.69 18.18
N VAL A 112 -8.48 5.11 18.48
CA VAL A 112 -7.88 4.03 17.69
C VAL A 112 -8.13 2.72 18.42
N MET A 113 -8.66 1.73 17.73
CA MET A 113 -8.91 0.39 18.26
C MET A 113 -7.97 -0.61 17.57
N MET A 114 -7.29 -1.45 18.35
CA MET A 114 -6.40 -2.51 17.87
C MET A 114 -6.72 -3.85 18.54
N GLY A 115 -6.18 -4.95 18.00
CA GLY A 115 -6.36 -6.30 18.57
C GLY A 115 -7.71 -6.96 18.22
N LEU A 116 -8.49 -6.34 17.34
CA LEU A 116 -9.81 -6.82 16.89
C LEU A 116 -9.69 -7.88 15.79
N VAL A 117 -10.47 -8.96 15.92
CA VAL A 117 -10.72 -9.92 14.82
C VAL A 117 -12.12 -9.75 14.23
N SER A 118 -13.08 -9.31 15.04
CA SER A 118 -14.48 -9.09 14.64
C SER A 118 -14.93 -7.68 15.04
N MET A 119 -15.76 -7.08 14.19
CA MET A 119 -16.31 -5.74 14.40
C MET A 119 -17.63 -5.76 15.19
N HIS A 120 -18.29 -6.92 15.24
CA HIS A 120 -19.63 -7.08 15.83
C HIS A 120 -19.60 -7.77 17.20
N GLN A 121 -18.53 -8.52 17.48
CA GLN A 121 -18.38 -9.25 18.73
C GLN A 121 -17.47 -8.48 19.67
N GLN A 122 -17.76 -8.57 20.95
CA GLN A 122 -16.89 -8.01 21.98
C GLN A 122 -15.60 -8.82 22.04
N ASP A 123 -14.47 -8.17 21.79
CA ASP A 123 -13.16 -8.80 21.82
C ASP A 123 -12.42 -8.40 23.10
N ALA A 124 -12.11 -9.39 23.94
CA ALA A 124 -11.40 -9.19 25.21
C ALA A 124 -9.99 -8.60 25.03
N TYR A 125 -9.44 -8.67 23.81
CA TYR A 125 -8.11 -8.19 23.47
C TYR A 125 -8.16 -6.87 22.69
N LYS A 126 -9.36 -6.28 22.56
CA LYS A 126 -9.53 -4.93 22.01
C LYS A 126 -8.80 -3.94 22.90
N GLN A 127 -7.89 -3.19 22.30
CA GLN A 127 -7.20 -2.09 22.97
C GLN A 127 -7.63 -0.77 22.33
N ASP A 128 -8.06 0.15 23.19
CA ASP A 128 -8.57 1.46 22.81
C ASP A 128 -7.54 2.53 23.18
N PHE A 129 -7.15 3.36 22.21
CA PHE A 129 -6.15 4.40 22.37
C PHE A 129 -6.70 5.77 22.00
N GLN A 130 -6.50 6.75 22.88
CA GLN A 130 -6.85 8.14 22.59
C GLN A 130 -5.81 8.80 21.68
N PHE A 131 -6.26 9.76 20.88
CA PHE A 131 -5.37 10.53 20.03
C PHE A 131 -4.51 11.48 20.88
N ALA A 132 -3.21 11.56 20.58
CA ALA A 132 -2.28 12.54 21.13
C ALA A 132 -1.99 13.64 20.12
N LYS A 133 -1.67 13.27 18.87
CA LYS A 133 -1.35 14.19 17.79
C LYS A 133 -1.77 13.62 16.45
N VAL A 134 -2.28 14.46 15.57
CA VAL A 134 -2.61 14.11 14.19
C VAL A 134 -1.73 14.93 13.26
N THR A 135 -1.01 14.28 12.36
CA THR A 135 -0.14 14.91 11.38
C THR A 135 -0.54 14.48 9.99
N THR A 136 -1.07 15.41 9.20
CA THR A 136 -1.34 15.22 7.77
C THR A 136 -0.08 15.58 6.98
N HIS A 137 0.23 14.85 5.91
CA HIS A 137 1.36 15.21 5.05
C HIS A 137 1.19 16.65 4.51
N PRO A 138 2.25 17.49 4.53
CA PRO A 138 2.15 18.91 4.15
C PRO A 138 1.71 19.13 2.70
N ASP A 139 2.09 18.23 1.80
CA ASP A 139 1.73 18.30 0.37
C ASP A 139 0.42 17.58 0.03
N TYR A 140 -0.38 17.21 1.05
CA TYR A 140 -1.66 16.55 0.79
C TYR A 140 -2.57 17.42 -0.07
N GLY A 141 -3.04 16.88 -1.19
CA GLY A 141 -3.94 17.57 -2.13
C GLY A 141 -3.25 18.57 -3.07
N ARG A 142 -1.91 18.62 -3.12
CA ARG A 142 -1.13 19.50 -4.01
C ARG A 142 -0.07 18.71 -4.79
N PRO A 143 -0.06 18.68 -6.13
CA PRO A 143 -0.81 19.57 -7.02
C PRO A 143 -2.22 19.09 -7.37
N ASN A 144 -2.59 17.86 -7.02
CA ASN A 144 -3.89 17.28 -7.37
C ASN A 144 -4.51 16.50 -6.20
N LYS A 145 -5.78 16.12 -6.37
CA LYS A 145 -6.56 15.39 -5.36
C LYS A 145 -5.84 14.09 -4.96
N PHE A 146 -5.71 13.85 -3.66
CA PHE A 146 -5.00 12.70 -3.08
C PHE A 146 -3.49 12.63 -3.36
N HIS A 147 -2.86 13.70 -3.84
CA HIS A 147 -1.39 13.77 -3.77
C HIS A 147 -0.93 13.63 -2.32
N ALA A 148 0.15 12.89 -2.08
CA ALA A 148 0.72 12.62 -0.75
C ALA A 148 -0.34 12.20 0.28
N ASP A 149 -1.17 11.19 -0.07
CA ASP A 149 -2.24 10.67 0.78
C ASP A 149 -1.72 9.78 1.93
N ILE A 150 -0.88 10.35 2.79
CA ILE A 150 -0.30 9.72 3.97
C ILE A 150 -0.47 10.61 5.21
N GLY A 151 -0.85 10.02 6.33
CA GLY A 151 -1.03 10.69 7.60
C GLY A 151 -0.54 9.83 8.75
N ILE A 152 -0.11 10.47 9.83
CA ILE A 152 0.34 9.81 11.05
C ILE A 152 -0.54 10.27 12.21
N ILE A 153 -1.07 9.31 12.96
CA ILE A 153 -1.73 9.54 14.25
C ILE A 153 -0.79 9.03 15.34
N GLU A 154 -0.37 9.93 16.22
CA GLU A 154 0.25 9.58 17.48
C GLU A 154 -0.84 9.31 18.51
N VAL A 155 -0.75 8.18 19.21
CA VAL A 155 -1.66 7.84 20.29
C VAL A 155 -1.03 8.14 21.66
N LYS A 156 -1.90 8.44 22.63
CA LYS A 156 -1.49 8.51 24.04
C LYS A 156 -1.05 7.12 24.46
N THR A 157 0.07 7.03 25.19
CA THR A 157 0.42 5.81 25.91
C THR A 157 -0.78 5.42 26.76
N ALA A 158 -1.21 4.16 26.67
CA ALA A 158 -2.31 3.67 27.48
C ALA A 158 -2.03 4.03 28.94
N ARG A 159 -3.02 4.61 29.64
CA ARG A 159 -2.94 4.67 31.10
C ARG A 159 -2.80 3.24 31.58
N VAL A 160 -1.73 2.97 32.33
CA VAL A 160 -1.56 1.75 33.11
C VAL A 160 -2.76 1.62 34.03
N SER A 161 -3.81 0.94 33.59
CA SER A 161 -4.83 0.41 34.50
C SER A 161 -4.31 -0.89 35.08
N ASN A 162 -3.24 -0.81 35.88
CA ASN A 162 -2.63 -1.89 36.68
C ASN A 162 -2.43 -3.28 36.04
N ASP A 163 -2.55 -3.42 34.72
CA ASP A 163 -2.37 -4.70 34.05
C ASP A 163 -1.19 -4.60 33.07
N GLN A 164 -0.08 -5.21 33.48
CA GLN A 164 1.19 -5.35 32.75
C GLN A 164 0.99 -6.02 31.37
N SER A 165 -0.18 -6.63 31.14
CA SER A 165 -0.56 -7.34 29.93
C SER A 165 -0.67 -6.44 28.67
N SER A 166 -1.12 -5.19 28.77
CA SER A 166 -1.38 -4.33 27.59
C SER A 166 -0.11 -3.76 26.93
N THR A 167 0.88 -3.39 27.74
CA THR A 167 2.19 -2.89 27.27
C THR A 167 3.03 -4.05 26.74
N ALA A 168 3.02 -5.20 27.44
CA ALA A 168 3.66 -6.42 26.96
C ALA A 168 3.04 -6.91 25.64
N GLN A 169 1.72 -6.76 25.47
CA GLN A 169 1.05 -7.09 24.21
C GLN A 169 1.48 -6.14 23.08
N THR A 170 1.46 -4.83 23.28
CA THR A 170 1.87 -3.87 22.22
C THR A 170 3.31 -4.09 21.78
N ASN A 171 4.22 -4.30 22.73
CA ASN A 171 5.63 -4.59 22.44
C ASN A 171 5.80 -5.96 21.76
N ALA A 172 5.06 -6.98 22.18
CA ALA A 172 5.06 -8.29 21.51
C ALA A 172 4.46 -8.26 20.09
N LEU A 173 3.53 -7.34 19.79
CA LEU A 173 3.03 -7.14 18.42
C LEU A 173 4.11 -6.55 17.51
N ILE A 174 4.95 -5.65 18.03
CA ILE A 174 6.03 -5.00 17.29
C ILE A 174 7.25 -5.91 17.15
N GLU A 175 7.61 -6.68 18.17
CA GLU A 175 8.73 -7.62 18.12
C GLU A 175 8.51 -8.73 17.09
N ARG A 176 7.26 -9.12 16.81
CA ARG A 176 6.91 -10.04 15.72
C ARG A 176 7.04 -9.44 14.31
N GLN A 177 7.37 -8.14 14.20
CA GLN A 177 7.65 -7.47 12.92
C GLN A 177 9.13 -7.42 12.56
N ARG A 178 10.02 -7.80 13.48
CA ARG A 178 11.47 -7.92 13.24
C ARG A 178 11.83 -9.35 12.90
#